data_AF-A0A120CXC7-F1
#
_entry.id   AF-A0A120CXC7-F1
#
_cell.length_a   1.000
_cell.length_b   1.000
_cell.length_c   1.000
_cell.angle_alpha   90.00
_cell.angle_beta   90.00
_cell.angle_gamma   90.00
#
_symmetry.space_group_name_H-M   'P 1'
#
loop_
_entity.id
_entity.type
_entity.pdbx_description
1 polymer ?
#
loop_
_entity_poly.entity_id
_entity_poly.type
_entity_poly.pdbx_seq_one_letter_code
_entity_poly.pdbx_strand_id
1 'polypeptide(L)'
;MEIVYATQRVPEVTGRRFINAQFFLRPEPGATRVFVDSAFPAIAEAYRAIGVPVVMIGKGYRASLPEPPPVVVARVLRKPADEMDNAELRAAIADTTGKAPGVRTGRAKLLAMYSETHVG
;
A
#
# COMPACT_ATOMS: atom_id res chain seq x y z
N MET A 1 -6.67 12.79 3.41
CA MET A 1 -6.93 14.02 2.64
C MET A 1 -6.18 13.95 1.29
N GLU A 2 -6.78 14.39 0.19
CA GLU A 2 -6.12 14.44 -1.12
C GLU A 2 -5.64 15.87 -1.44
N ILE A 3 -4.36 16.00 -1.78
CA ILE A 3 -3.71 17.30 -2.06
C ILE A 3 -3.25 17.34 -3.51
N VAL A 4 -3.40 18.49 -4.16
CA VAL A 4 -2.92 18.73 -5.52
C VAL A 4 -1.94 19.89 -5.50
N TYR A 5 -0.69 19.62 -5.84
CA TYR A 5 0.36 20.59 -6.07
C TYR A 5 0.51 20.85 -7.57
N ALA A 6 0.00 21.99 -8.02
CA ALA A 6 0.20 22.46 -9.39
C ALA A 6 0.31 23.99 -9.42
N THR A 7 0.86 24.54 -10.51
CA THR A 7 0.92 25.99 -10.75
C THR A 7 -0.40 26.53 -11.31
N GLN A 8 -1.15 25.69 -12.00
CA GLN A 8 -2.45 26.02 -12.57
C GLN A 8 -3.53 25.13 -11.96
N ARG A 9 -4.73 25.69 -11.78
CA ARG A 9 -5.89 24.93 -11.35
C ARG A 9 -6.22 23.89 -12.43
N VAL A 10 -6.13 22.63 -12.06
CA VAL A 10 -6.57 21.52 -12.90
C VAL A 10 -8.08 21.33 -12.65
N PRO A 11 -8.95 21.47 -13.67
CA PRO A 11 -10.39 21.32 -13.46
C PRO A 11 -10.80 19.90 -13.05
N GLU A 12 -9.96 18.91 -13.39
CA GLU A 12 -10.14 17.48 -13.14
C GLU A 12 -10.05 17.05 -11.66
N VAL A 13 -9.71 17.97 -10.75
CA VAL A 13 -9.54 17.71 -9.32
C VAL A 13 -10.53 18.50 -8.46
N THR A 14 -11.79 18.48 -8.87
CA THR A 14 -12.89 19.07 -8.11
C THR A 14 -13.06 18.34 -6.78
N GLY A 15 -13.03 19.07 -5.66
CA GLY A 15 -13.13 18.50 -4.30
C GLY A 15 -11.80 18.14 -3.62
N ARG A 16 -10.65 18.39 -4.27
CA ARG A 16 -9.31 18.18 -3.67
C ARG A 16 -8.70 19.49 -3.18
N ARG A 17 -7.80 19.42 -2.19
CA ARG A 17 -7.11 20.60 -1.66
C ARG A 17 -6.01 21.03 -2.63
N PHE A 18 -6.25 22.12 -3.34
CA PHE A 18 -5.26 22.72 -4.24
C PHE A 18 -4.26 23.57 -3.45
N ILE A 19 -2.98 23.29 -3.63
CA ILE A 19 -1.88 24.07 -3.08
C ILE A 19 -0.95 24.43 -4.22
N ASN A 20 -0.48 25.67 -4.27
CA ASN A 20 0.48 26.06 -5.29
C ASN A 20 1.85 25.43 -4.99
N ALA A 21 2.36 24.64 -5.94
CA ALA A 21 3.62 23.92 -5.84
C ALA A 21 4.83 24.82 -5.52
N GLN A 22 4.82 26.07 -5.96
CA GLN A 22 5.91 27.02 -5.69
C GLN A 22 6.03 27.42 -4.21
N PHE A 23 4.97 27.24 -3.42
CA PHE A 23 4.97 27.54 -1.98
C PHE A 23 5.13 26.28 -1.12
N PHE A 24 5.62 25.18 -1.71
CA PHE A 24 5.91 23.97 -0.95
C PHE A 24 7.10 24.21 -0.01
N LEU A 25 6.80 24.20 1.30
CA LEU A 25 7.80 24.32 2.36
C LEU A 25 8.12 22.95 2.98
N ARG A 26 7.08 22.18 3.32
CA ARG A 26 7.18 20.88 3.98
C ARG A 26 5.99 19.99 3.61
N PRO A 27 6.12 18.65 3.70
CA PRO A 27 5.00 17.74 3.52
C PRO A 27 3.92 17.97 4.58
N GLU A 28 2.67 18.09 4.14
CA GLU A 28 1.53 18.19 5.06
C GLU A 28 1.22 16.83 5.71
N PRO A 29 1.30 16.71 7.05
CA PRO A 29 0.95 15.47 7.75
C PRO A 29 -0.57 15.24 7.65
N GLY A 30 -0.99 14.11 7.08
CA GLY A 30 -2.40 13.78 6.82
C GLY A 30 -2.80 13.71 5.34
N ALA A 31 -1.84 13.94 4.45
CA ALA A 31 -1.99 13.61 3.04
C ALA A 31 -2.09 12.09 2.85
N THR A 32 -3.20 11.62 2.28
CA THR A 32 -3.44 10.21 1.94
C THR A 32 -3.02 9.94 0.49
N ARG A 33 -3.09 10.96 -0.37
CA ARG A 33 -2.66 10.91 -1.76
C ARG A 33 -2.32 12.32 -2.24
N VAL A 34 -1.24 12.44 -2.99
CA VAL A 34 -0.77 13.73 -3.51
C VAL A 34 -0.63 13.68 -5.01
N PHE A 35 -1.18 14.68 -5.70
CA PHE A 35 -1.01 14.87 -7.13
C PHE A 35 -0.01 16.00 -7.33
N VAL A 36 1.11 15.75 -7.98
CA VAL A 36 2.20 16.71 -8.14
C VAL A 36 2.43 16.97 -9.61
N ASP A 37 2.52 18.23 -10.01
CA ASP A 37 2.89 18.55 -11.38
C ASP A 37 4.30 18.02 -11.70
N SER A 38 4.47 17.37 -12.85
CA SER A 38 5.75 16.82 -13.32
C SER A 38 6.90 17.84 -13.34
N ALA A 39 6.60 19.14 -13.35
CA ALA A 39 7.57 20.21 -13.21
C ALA A 39 8.21 20.31 -11.80
N PHE A 40 7.67 19.63 -10.77
CA PHE A 40 8.10 19.74 -9.37
C PHE A 40 8.41 18.37 -8.72
N PRO A 41 9.40 17.61 -9.23
CA PRO A 41 9.72 16.27 -8.72
C PRO A 41 10.19 16.27 -7.25
N ALA A 42 10.81 17.36 -6.78
CA ALA A 42 11.27 17.47 -5.39
C ALA A 42 10.13 17.32 -4.36
N ILE A 43 8.92 17.78 -4.71
CA ILE A 43 7.73 17.62 -3.86
C ILE A 43 7.33 16.14 -3.83
N ALA A 44 7.36 15.47 -4.98
CA ALA A 44 7.02 14.06 -5.07
C ALA A 44 7.98 13.17 -4.26
N GLU A 45 9.28 13.48 -4.28
CA GLU A 45 10.26 12.77 -3.45
C GLU A 45 10.02 12.97 -1.96
N ALA A 46 9.74 14.22 -1.53
CA ALA A 46 9.48 14.52 -0.12
C ALA A 46 8.27 13.73 0.43
N TYR A 47 7.21 13.56 -0.37
CA TYR A 47 6.05 12.75 0.01
C TYR A 47 6.30 11.24 -0.09
N ARG A 48 7.10 10.78 -1.06
CA ARG A 48 7.51 9.37 -1.14
C ARG A 48 8.38 8.96 0.04
N ALA A 49 9.26 9.84 0.53
CA ALA A 49 10.12 9.59 1.67
C ALA A 49 9.34 9.33 2.96
N ILE A 50 8.13 9.87 3.07
CA ILE A 50 7.21 9.64 4.21
C ILE A 50 6.14 8.58 3.92
N GLY A 51 6.28 7.82 2.82
CA GLY A 51 5.37 6.71 2.47
C GLY A 51 4.02 7.14 1.90
N VAL A 52 3.86 8.40 1.49
CA VAL A 52 2.60 8.89 0.91
C VAL A 52 2.60 8.64 -0.60
N PRO A 53 1.54 8.04 -1.18
CA PRO A 53 1.46 7.78 -2.60
C PRO A 53 1.31 9.08 -3.40
N VAL A 54 2.22 9.27 -4.37
CA VAL A 54 2.26 10.45 -5.25
C VAL A 54 1.95 10.08 -6.69
N VAL A 55 1.05 10.84 -7.32
CA VAL A 55 0.69 10.76 -8.73
C VAL A 55 1.23 11.98 -9.45
N MET A 56 2.04 11.81 -10.49
CA MET A 56 2.52 12.95 -11.28
C MET A 56 1.50 13.34 -12.37
N ILE A 57 1.24 14.63 -12.52
CA ILE A 57 0.31 15.22 -13.50
C ILE A 57 1.08 16.18 -14.42
N GLY A 58 0.91 16.10 -15.74
CA GLY A 58 1.57 17.04 -16.68
C GLY A 58 1.67 16.54 -18.12
N LYS A 59 1.76 17.48 -19.07
CA LYS A 59 1.74 17.23 -20.54
C LYS A 59 2.91 16.38 -21.09
N GLY A 60 3.90 16.05 -20.27
CA GLY A 60 5.04 15.20 -20.65
C GLY A 60 5.00 13.80 -20.03
N TYR A 61 4.06 13.50 -19.14
CA TYR A 61 3.97 12.17 -18.54
C TYR A 61 3.22 11.21 -19.48
N ARG A 62 3.82 10.93 -20.64
CA ARG A 62 3.58 9.66 -21.33
C ARG A 62 4.01 8.61 -20.32
N ALA A 63 3.07 7.83 -19.82
CA ALA A 63 3.25 6.75 -18.87
C ALA A 63 4.41 5.81 -19.26
N SER A 64 5.64 6.22 -18.98
CA SER A 64 6.68 5.31 -18.53
C SER A 64 6.54 5.30 -17.01
N LEU A 65 5.36 4.87 -16.55
CA LEU A 65 5.29 4.30 -15.23
C LEU A 65 6.21 3.07 -15.33
N PRO A 66 7.33 2.98 -14.59
CA PRO A 66 7.45 1.75 -13.85
C PRO A 66 6.13 1.66 -13.13
N GLU A 67 5.28 0.70 -13.51
CA GLU A 67 4.17 0.31 -12.65
C GLU A 67 4.76 0.35 -11.23
N PRO A 68 4.17 1.13 -10.29
CA PRO A 68 4.62 1.03 -8.91
C PRO A 68 4.69 -0.47 -8.67
N PRO A 69 5.88 -1.06 -8.36
CA PRO A 69 6.06 -2.50 -8.35
C PRO A 69 4.83 -3.01 -7.66
N PRO A 70 3.96 -3.76 -8.37
CA PRO A 70 2.55 -3.90 -8.03
C PRO A 70 2.58 -4.04 -6.55
N VAL A 71 2.06 -3.06 -5.79
CA VAL A 71 2.19 -3.12 -4.33
C VAL A 71 1.69 -4.50 -4.09
N VAL A 72 2.60 -5.40 -3.72
CA VAL A 72 2.23 -6.76 -3.45
C VAL A 72 1.68 -6.55 -2.04
N VAL A 73 0.50 -5.92 -1.95
CA VAL A 73 -0.66 -6.67 -1.53
C VAL A 73 -0.67 -7.94 -2.38
N ALA A 74 0.27 -8.81 -2.05
CA ALA A 74 -0.04 -10.08 -1.50
C ALA A 74 -1.06 -9.86 -0.36
N ARG A 75 -2.26 -9.35 -0.69
CA ARG A 75 -3.40 -10.23 -0.67
C ARG A 75 -3.00 -11.42 -1.51
N VAL A 76 -2.17 -12.27 -0.89
CA VAL A 76 -2.31 -13.70 -1.00
C VAL A 76 -3.83 -13.83 -0.94
N LEU A 77 -4.44 -14.21 -2.06
CA LEU A 77 -5.66 -14.98 -1.99
C LEU A 77 -5.29 -16.15 -1.09
N ARG A 78 -5.30 -15.93 0.23
CA ARG A 78 -5.12 -16.99 1.20
C ARG A 78 -6.37 -17.79 0.94
N LYS A 79 -6.18 -18.95 0.32
CA LYS A 79 -7.22 -19.97 0.30
C LYS A 79 -7.86 -19.98 1.69
N PRO A 80 -9.19 -20.01 1.79
CA PRO A 80 -9.81 -20.16 3.10
C PRO A 80 -9.16 -21.36 3.78
N ALA A 81 -8.93 -21.29 5.10
CA ALA A 81 -8.16 -22.29 5.84
C ALA A 81 -8.68 -23.72 5.61
N ASP A 82 -9.97 -23.86 5.29
CA ASP A 82 -10.64 -25.11 4.93
C ASP A 82 -10.10 -25.78 3.65
N GLU A 83 -9.59 -24.98 2.71
CA GLU A 83 -8.97 -25.41 1.44
C GLU A 83 -7.44 -25.56 1.51
N MET A 84 -6.81 -25.22 2.64
CA MET A 84 -5.35 -25.33 2.82
C MET A 84 -4.96 -26.74 3.27
N ASP A 85 -3.86 -27.28 2.76
CA ASP A 85 -3.31 -28.55 3.21
C ASP A 85 -2.65 -28.44 4.60
N ASN A 86 -2.47 -29.56 5.30
CA ASN A 86 -1.85 -29.56 6.64
C ASN A 86 -0.44 -28.95 6.66
N ALA A 87 0.31 -29.07 5.56
CA ALA A 87 1.62 -28.46 5.42
C ALA A 87 1.52 -26.92 5.32
N GLU A 88 0.55 -26.42 4.54
CA GLU A 88 0.31 -24.99 4.37
C GLU A 88 -0.20 -24.35 5.68
N LEU A 89 -1.10 -25.02 6.40
CA LEU A 89 -1.57 -24.56 7.71
C LEU A 89 -0.42 -24.41 8.70
N ARG A 90 0.53 -25.37 8.72
CA ARG A 90 1.72 -25.28 9.58
C ARG A 90 2.64 -24.14 9.20
N ALA A 91 2.88 -23.95 7.89
CA ALA A 91 3.69 -22.85 7.40
C ALA A 91 3.09 -21.49 7.78
N ALA A 92 1.76 -21.35 7.63
CA ALA A 92 1.08 -20.09 7.93
C ALA A 92 1.02 -19.79 9.44
N ILE A 93 0.85 -20.81 10.30
CA ILE A 93 0.96 -20.64 11.76
C ILE A 93 2.41 -20.31 12.16
N ALA A 94 3.40 -20.96 11.56
CA ALA A 94 4.82 -20.71 11.84
C ALA A 94 5.23 -19.28 11.46
N ASP A 95 4.77 -18.80 10.31
CA ASP A 95 4.99 -17.43 9.82
C ASP A 95 4.43 -16.39 10.80
N THR A 96 3.24 -16.63 11.36
CA THR A 96 2.56 -15.67 12.24
C THR A 96 3.02 -15.75 13.70
N THR A 97 3.31 -16.95 14.22
CA THR A 97 3.67 -17.17 15.63
C THR A 97 5.17 -17.31 15.88
N GLY A 98 5.97 -17.42 14.82
CA GLY A 98 7.39 -17.78 14.89
C GLY A 98 7.66 -19.22 15.35
N LYS A 99 6.62 -20.04 15.57
CA LYS A 99 6.74 -21.42 16.05
C LYS A 99 5.93 -22.38 15.19
N ALA A 100 6.61 -23.32 14.54
CA ALA A 100 5.96 -24.34 13.73
C ALA A 100 5.26 -25.40 14.62
N PRO A 101 3.97 -25.72 14.37
CA PRO A 101 3.32 -26.83 15.04
C PRO A 101 4.00 -28.16 14.72
N GLY A 102 4.07 -29.06 15.71
CA GLY A 102 4.67 -30.38 15.55
C GLY A 102 4.02 -31.23 14.44
N VAL A 103 4.81 -32.13 13.84
CA VAL A 103 4.40 -32.96 12.68
C VAL A 103 3.25 -33.92 12.99
N ARG A 104 2.99 -34.18 14.29
CA ARG A 104 1.87 -35.00 14.79
C ARG A 104 0.59 -34.22 15.06
N THR A 105 0.58 -32.90 14.87
CA THR A 105 -0.61 -32.08 15.06
C THR A 105 -1.60 -32.35 13.93
N GLY A 106 -2.77 -32.90 14.27
CA GLY A 106 -3.84 -33.21 13.31
C GLY A 106 -4.52 -31.96 12.76
N ARG A 107 -5.17 -32.10 11.58
CA ARG A 107 -5.78 -31.01 10.81
C ARG A 107 -6.69 -30.10 11.63
N ALA A 108 -7.61 -30.67 12.41
CA ALA A 108 -8.56 -29.89 13.23
C ALA A 108 -7.85 -28.95 14.22
N LYS A 109 -6.73 -29.39 14.79
CA LYS A 109 -5.94 -28.59 15.73
C LYS A 109 -5.12 -27.51 15.03
N LEU A 110 -4.66 -27.76 13.79
CA LEU A 110 -4.02 -26.74 12.96
C LEU A 110 -5.01 -25.65 12.55
N LEU A 111 -6.23 -26.00 12.14
CA LEU A 111 -7.27 -25.03 11.80
C LEU A 111 -7.61 -24.12 12.98
N ALA A 112 -7.76 -24.70 14.18
CA ALA A 112 -8.03 -23.92 15.40
C ALA A 112 -6.90 -22.92 15.71
N MET A 113 -5.64 -23.36 15.66
CA MET A 113 -4.46 -22.49 15.87
C MET A 113 -4.34 -21.40 14.79
N TYR A 114 -4.66 -21.73 13.54
CA TYR A 114 -4.65 -20.76 12.45
C TYR A 114 -5.72 -19.68 12.64
N SER A 115 -6.96 -20.06 12.97
CA SER A 115 -8.03 -19.11 13.26
C SER A 115 -7.73 -18.21 14.46
N GLU A 116 -7.16 -18.76 15.54
CA GLU A 116 -6.80 -17.99 16.74
C GLU A 116 -5.68 -16.96 16.46
N THR A 117 -4.77 -17.26 15.53
CA THR A 117 -3.64 -16.39 15.19
C THR A 117 -3.94 -15.32 14.14
N HIS A 118 -5.05 -15.46 13.40
CA HIS A 118 -5.37 -14.62 12.24
C HIS A 118 -6.67 -13.81 12.36
N VAL A 119 -7.40 -13.93 13.47
CA VAL A 119 -8.65 -13.20 13.76
C VAL A 119 -8.44 -12.13 14.85
N GLY A 120 -7.21 -11.65 15.01
CA GLY A 120 -6.83 -10.56 15.93
C GLY A 120 -6.95 -9.17 15.30
#